data_AF-A0A3S0HV24-F1
#
_entry.id   AF-A0A3S0HV24-F1
#
_cell.length_a   1.000
_cell.length_b   1.000
_cell.length_c   1.000
_cell.angle_alpha   90.00
_cell.angle_beta   90.00
_cell.angle_gamma   90.00
#
_symmetry.space_group_name_H-M   'P 1'
#
loop_
_entity.id
_entity.type
_entity.pdbx_description
1 polymer ?
#
loop_
_entity_poly.entity_id
_entity_poly.type
_entity_poly.pdbx_seq_one_letter_code
_entity_poly.pdbx_strand_id
1 'polypeptide(L)'
;MTVHRDFDHLWRDRCDTSSQRAPRVLIRVFVAPGELERSVAFYEQLQGVVADAGFPFPEAGLRLAMVGAFLLIEGSEAALAPFTSTTGTLLVDDVRPYHDKLIAAGAEIIFPLQVVPTGAAFNAVHPDGTVVEYVHHRPDPHGR
;
A
#
# COMPACT_ATOMS: atom_id res chain seq x y z
N MET A 1 -0.49 23.48 11.49
CA MET A 1 0.89 23.55 10.96
C MET A 1 0.95 22.53 9.83
N THR A 2 1.21 22.96 8.60
CA THR A 2 1.35 22.03 7.47
C THR A 2 2.64 21.25 7.66
N VAL A 3 2.54 19.95 7.94
CA VAL A 3 3.72 19.09 8.01
C VAL A 3 4.15 18.84 6.56
N HIS A 4 5.28 19.41 6.15
CA HIS A 4 5.84 19.12 4.84
C HIS A 4 6.46 17.72 4.90
N ARG A 5 5.79 16.74 4.29
CA ARG A 5 6.27 15.36 4.17
C ARG A 5 7.04 15.22 2.85
N ASP A 6 8.16 14.51 2.91
CA ASP A 6 8.99 14.20 1.75
C ASP A 6 8.66 12.79 1.25
N PHE A 7 8.07 12.69 0.06
CA PHE A 7 7.66 11.41 -0.54
C PHE A 7 8.77 10.75 -1.38
N ASP A 8 9.95 11.36 -1.46
CA ASP A 8 11.12 10.79 -2.14
C ASP A 8 11.93 9.85 -1.24
N HIS A 9 11.54 9.74 0.03
CA HIS A 9 12.16 8.86 1.02
C HIS A 9 11.13 7.97 1.71
N LEU A 10 11.56 6.78 2.14
CA LEU A 10 10.74 5.90 2.95
C LEU A 10 10.55 6.47 4.36
N TRP A 11 9.30 6.68 4.76
CA TRP A 11 8.90 6.98 6.13
C TRP A 11 7.49 6.44 6.41
N ARG A 12 7.26 6.07 7.67
CA ARG A 12 5.96 5.62 8.18
C ARG A 12 5.82 6.11 9.62
N ASP A 13 4.66 6.68 9.96
CA ASP A 13 4.36 6.99 11.35
C ASP A 13 4.18 5.70 12.18
N ARG A 14 3.68 4.64 11.51
CA ARG A 14 3.59 3.28 12.05
C ARG A 14 4.27 2.28 11.12
N CYS A 15 5.49 1.90 11.46
CA CYS A 15 6.30 0.94 10.72
C CYS A 15 6.02 -0.53 11.09
N ASP A 16 5.32 -0.79 12.20
CA ASP A 16 4.92 -2.14 12.62
C ASP A 16 3.40 -2.30 12.69
N THR A 17 2.85 -3.18 11.86
CA THR A 17 1.43 -3.52 11.86
C THR A 17 1.10 -4.74 12.72
N SER A 18 2.09 -5.40 13.34
CA SER A 18 1.88 -6.63 14.14
C SER A 18 0.83 -6.52 15.24
N SER A 19 0.61 -5.31 15.77
CA SER A 19 -0.38 -5.01 16.82
C SER A 19 -1.73 -4.50 16.27
N GLN A 20 -1.94 -4.55 14.97
CA GLN A 20 -3.16 -4.05 14.34
C GLN A 20 -4.32 -5.04 14.55
N ARG A 21 -5.45 -4.57 15.06
CA ARG A 21 -6.59 -5.43 15.42
C ARG A 21 -7.53 -5.75 14.24
N ALA A 22 -7.57 -4.87 13.24
CA ALA A 22 -8.41 -5.00 12.06
C ALA A 22 -7.64 -4.49 10.83
N PRO A 23 -7.85 -5.06 9.63
CA PRO A 23 -7.23 -4.55 8.42
C PRO A 23 -7.56 -3.06 8.19
N ARG A 24 -6.57 -2.27 7.74
CA ARG A 24 -6.82 -0.95 7.15
C ARG A 24 -7.06 -1.17 5.66
N VAL A 25 -8.25 -0.78 5.21
CA VAL A 25 -8.63 -0.83 3.79
C VAL A 25 -8.11 0.44 3.11
N LEU A 26 -7.39 0.25 2.01
CA LEU A 26 -6.84 1.33 1.21
C LEU A 26 -7.41 1.27 -0.21
N ILE A 27 -8.18 2.30 -0.55
CA ILE A 27 -8.61 2.55 -1.93
C ILE A 27 -7.41 3.08 -2.70
N ARG A 28 -7.13 2.48 -3.86
CA ARG A 28 -6.00 2.85 -4.71
C ARG A 28 -6.37 4.03 -5.60
N VAL A 29 -5.51 5.03 -5.63
CA VAL A 29 -5.64 6.22 -6.48
C VAL A 29 -4.38 6.33 -7.32
N PHE A 30 -4.54 6.23 -8.63
CA PHE A 30 -3.42 6.33 -9.57
C PHE A 30 -3.33 7.75 -10.11
N VAL A 31 -2.15 8.35 -10.04
CA VAL A 31 -1.92 9.74 -10.44
C VAL A 31 -0.74 9.84 -11.39
N ALA A 32 -0.78 10.83 -12.29
CA ALA A 32 0.28 11.08 -13.26
C ALA A 32 1.54 11.63 -12.57
N PRO A 33 2.73 11.51 -13.21
CA PRO A 33 3.97 12.03 -12.64
C PRO A 33 3.90 13.54 -12.34
N GLY A 34 4.29 13.94 -11.14
CA GLY A 34 4.26 15.32 -10.65
C GLY A 34 2.96 15.74 -9.95
N GLU A 35 2.00 14.82 -9.76
CA GLU A 35 0.70 15.12 -9.14
C GLU A 35 0.55 14.54 -7.72
N LEU A 36 1.54 13.79 -7.21
CA LEU A 36 1.43 13.12 -5.90
C LEU A 36 1.15 14.11 -4.76
N GLU A 37 1.97 15.14 -4.60
CA GLU A 37 1.87 16.10 -3.49
C GLU A 37 0.54 16.85 -3.50
N ARG A 38 0.09 17.27 -4.68
CA ARG A 38 -1.21 17.93 -4.87
C ARG A 38 -2.35 16.99 -4.48
N SER A 39 -2.26 15.73 -4.88
CA SER A 39 -3.27 14.72 -4.59
C SER A 39 -3.29 14.37 -3.11
N VAL A 40 -2.12 14.23 -2.47
CA VAL A 40 -2.00 14.06 -1.01
C VAL A 40 -2.71 15.21 -0.29
N ALA A 41 -2.40 16.46 -0.64
CA ALA A 41 -3.00 17.63 0.01
C ALA A 41 -4.54 17.61 -0.10
N PHE A 42 -5.08 17.19 -1.24
CA PHE A 42 -6.52 17.01 -1.42
C PHE A 42 -7.09 15.95 -0.47
N TYR A 43 -6.49 14.75 -0.39
CA TYR A 43 -7.01 13.68 0.47
C TYR A 43 -6.81 13.95 1.96
N GLU A 44 -5.77 14.72 2.32
CA GLU A 44 -5.56 15.18 3.69
C GLU A 44 -6.69 16.13 4.10
N GLN A 45 -6.99 17.13 3.25
CA GLN A 45 -8.08 18.07 3.47
C GLN A 45 -9.45 17.38 3.49
N LEU A 46 -9.69 16.45 2.56
CA LEU A 46 -10.96 15.73 2.45
C LEU A 46 -11.29 14.92 3.72
N GLN A 47 -10.28 14.30 4.32
CA GLN A 47 -10.46 13.39 5.46
C GLN A 47 -10.16 14.05 6.81
N GLY A 48 -9.56 15.25 6.83
CA GLY A 48 -9.12 15.89 8.06
C GLY A 48 -7.98 15.16 8.77
N VAL A 49 -7.16 14.40 8.03
CA VAL A 49 -5.98 13.69 8.53
C VAL A 49 -4.76 14.08 7.71
N VAL A 50 -3.56 13.78 8.20
CA VAL A 50 -2.31 13.94 7.45
C VAL A 50 -1.85 12.61 6.87
N ALA A 51 -1.00 12.65 5.85
CA ALA A 51 -0.30 11.48 5.35
C ALA A 51 0.49 10.80 6.49
N ASP A 52 0.38 9.47 6.54
CA ASP A 52 0.99 8.64 7.60
C ASP A 52 2.03 7.66 7.08
N ALA A 53 2.24 7.62 5.76
CA ALA A 53 3.39 6.98 5.16
C ALA A 53 3.70 7.57 3.77
N GLY A 54 4.98 7.53 3.42
CA GLY A 54 5.50 7.81 2.09
C GLY A 54 6.60 6.80 1.77
N PHE A 55 6.61 6.28 0.55
CA PHE A 55 7.68 5.39 0.12
C PHE A 55 7.89 5.44 -1.39
N PRO A 56 9.12 5.73 -1.84
CA PRO A 56 9.48 5.56 -3.24
C PRO A 56 9.59 4.07 -3.55
N PHE A 57 9.23 3.70 -4.79
CA PHE A 57 9.44 2.36 -5.32
C PHE A 57 10.16 2.46 -6.67
N PRO A 58 11.47 2.78 -6.64
CA PRO A 58 12.24 3.14 -7.84
C PRO A 58 12.36 1.99 -8.84
N GLU A 59 12.37 0.74 -8.38
CA GLU A 59 12.42 -0.46 -9.24
C GLU A 59 11.19 -0.56 -10.16
N ALA A 60 10.04 -0.05 -9.71
CA ALA A 60 8.81 0.03 -10.50
C ALA A 60 8.58 1.42 -11.12
N GLY A 61 9.45 2.39 -10.85
CA GLY A 61 9.27 3.78 -11.28
C GLY A 61 8.04 4.45 -10.65
N LEU A 62 7.73 4.12 -9.39
CA LEU A 62 6.56 4.62 -8.66
C LEU A 62 6.93 5.41 -7.41
N ARG A 63 6.02 6.29 -6.98
CA ARG A 63 6.05 6.95 -5.66
C ARG A 63 4.70 6.74 -4.98
N LEU A 64 4.70 6.43 -3.69
CA LEU A 64 3.50 6.06 -2.97
C LEU A 64 3.31 6.90 -1.71
N ALA A 65 2.05 7.22 -1.40
CA ALA A 65 1.64 7.91 -0.20
C ALA A 65 0.37 7.29 0.39
N MET A 66 0.32 7.16 1.71
CA MET A 66 -0.91 6.75 2.42
C MET A 66 -1.53 7.95 3.13
N VAL A 67 -2.83 8.15 2.91
CA VAL A 67 -3.61 9.22 3.53
C VAL A 67 -4.98 8.67 3.93
N GLY A 68 -5.21 8.45 5.24
CA GLY A 68 -6.47 7.92 5.74
C GLY A 68 -6.85 6.59 5.07
N ALA A 69 -7.96 6.53 4.33
CA ALA A 69 -8.42 5.33 3.63
C ALA A 69 -7.85 5.16 2.20
N PHE A 70 -6.86 5.95 1.80
CA PHE A 70 -6.35 5.97 0.43
C PHE A 70 -4.85 5.64 0.35
N LEU A 71 -4.50 4.88 -0.69
CA LEU A 71 -3.13 4.67 -1.17
C LEU A 71 -2.99 5.36 -2.52
N LEU A 72 -2.23 6.46 -2.55
CA LEU A 72 -1.90 7.17 -3.77
C LEU A 72 -0.66 6.55 -4.39
N ILE A 73 -0.71 6.32 -5.71
CA ILE A 73 0.36 5.68 -6.49
C ILE A 73 0.62 6.57 -7.70
N GLU A 74 1.75 7.25 -7.68
CA GLU A 74 2.22 8.07 -8.79
C GLU A 74 3.14 7.26 -9.70
N GLY A 75 2.95 7.39 -11.01
CA GLY A 75 3.80 6.77 -12.01
C GLY A 75 3.39 7.11 -13.44
N SER A 76 4.21 6.71 -14.42
CA SER A 76 3.79 6.74 -15.82
C SER A 76 2.67 5.73 -16.09
N GLU A 77 1.87 5.94 -17.14
CA GLU A 77 0.81 4.99 -17.52
C GLU A 77 1.34 3.55 -17.67
N ALA A 78 2.51 3.38 -18.30
CA ALA A 78 3.15 2.08 -18.47
C ALA A 78 3.59 1.46 -17.13
N ALA A 79 4.08 2.28 -16.19
CA ALA A 79 4.48 1.82 -14.86
C ALA A 79 3.27 1.46 -13.99
N LEU A 80 2.15 2.17 -14.15
CA LEU A 80 0.93 1.95 -13.37
C LEU A 80 0.10 0.78 -13.88
N ALA A 81 0.14 0.47 -15.18
CA ALA A 81 -0.69 -0.56 -15.82
C ALA A 81 -0.72 -1.93 -15.09
N PRO A 82 0.38 -2.45 -14.52
CA PRO A 82 0.32 -3.71 -13.76
C PRO A 82 -0.50 -3.62 -12.46
N PHE A 83 -0.64 -2.43 -11.88
CA PHE A 83 -1.23 -2.20 -10.56
C PHE A 83 -2.70 -1.81 -10.61
N THR A 84 -3.21 -1.39 -11.76
CA THR A 84 -4.59 -0.87 -11.95
C THR A 84 -5.67 -1.96 -11.89
N SER A 85 -5.29 -3.23 -12.07
CA SER A 85 -6.21 -4.37 -11.95
C SER A 85 -6.58 -4.71 -10.49
N THR A 86 -5.77 -4.26 -9.52
CA THR A 86 -6.03 -4.52 -8.09
C THR A 86 -7.12 -3.60 -7.57
N THR A 87 -8.19 -4.19 -7.03
CA THR A 87 -9.35 -3.49 -6.47
C THR A 87 -8.99 -2.65 -5.24
N GLY A 88 -8.11 -3.16 -4.38
CA GLY A 88 -7.66 -2.44 -3.19
C GLY A 88 -6.54 -3.15 -2.44
N THR A 89 -5.99 -2.45 -1.45
CA THR A 89 -4.96 -2.98 -0.55
C THR A 89 -5.53 -3.16 0.85
N LEU A 90 -5.28 -4.32 1.45
CA LEU A 90 -5.51 -4.58 2.87
C LEU A 90 -4.17 -4.58 3.59
N LEU A 91 -3.94 -3.54 4.40
CA LEU A 91 -2.83 -3.52 5.34
C LEU A 91 -3.26 -4.30 6.60
N VAL A 92 -2.61 -5.43 6.85
CA VAL A 92 -2.93 -6.40 7.90
C VAL A 92 -1.80 -6.55 8.92
N ASP A 93 -2.05 -7.29 9.99
CA ASP A 93 -1.08 -7.61 11.04
C ASP A 93 -0.05 -8.65 10.58
N ASP A 94 -0.51 -9.73 9.96
CA ASP A 94 0.30 -10.77 9.33
C ASP A 94 -0.37 -11.26 8.05
N VAL A 95 0.38 -11.26 6.94
CA VAL A 95 -0.12 -11.73 5.64
C VAL A 95 -0.23 -13.25 5.57
N ARG A 96 0.56 -14.01 6.34
CA ARG A 96 0.62 -15.49 6.20
C ARG A 96 -0.73 -16.17 6.50
N PRO A 97 -1.44 -15.82 7.59
CA PRO A 97 -2.75 -16.41 7.86
C PRO A 97 -3.80 -16.10 6.79
N TYR A 98 -3.72 -14.94 6.11
CA TYR A 98 -4.63 -14.62 5.00
C TYR A 98 -4.28 -15.43 3.76
N HIS A 99 -2.99 -15.52 3.43
CA HIS A 99 -2.48 -16.31 2.32
C HIS A 99 -2.95 -17.77 2.41
N ASP A 100 -2.76 -18.42 3.58
CA ASP A 100 -3.13 -19.82 3.78
C ASP A 100 -4.65 -20.04 3.67
N LYS A 101 -5.45 -19.12 4.24
CA LYS A 101 -6.92 -19.17 4.14
C LYS A 101 -7.41 -18.98 2.71
N LEU A 102 -6.78 -18.08 1.94
CA LEU A 102 -7.14 -17.82 0.55
C LEU A 102 -6.83 -19.03 -0.34
N ILE A 103 -5.66 -19.65 -0.17
CA ILE A 103 -5.33 -20.91 -0.85
C ILE A 103 -6.35 -21.99 -0.50
N ALA A 104 -6.68 -22.16 0.79
CA ALA A 104 -7.66 -23.14 1.22
C ALA A 104 -9.08 -22.86 0.66
N ALA A 105 -9.41 -21.60 0.38
CA ALA A 105 -10.66 -21.19 -0.23
C ALA A 105 -10.67 -21.27 -1.76
N GLY A 106 -9.56 -21.69 -2.40
CA GLY A 106 -9.45 -21.79 -3.85
C GLY A 106 -9.18 -20.47 -4.56
N ALA A 107 -8.66 -19.47 -3.87
CA ALA A 107 -8.19 -18.22 -4.49
C ALA A 107 -6.93 -18.48 -5.33
N GLU A 108 -6.76 -17.70 -6.40
CA GLU A 108 -5.56 -17.72 -7.23
C GLU A 108 -4.55 -16.69 -6.73
N ILE A 109 -3.29 -17.10 -6.51
CA ILE A 109 -2.21 -16.18 -6.13
C ILE A 109 -1.51 -15.68 -7.40
N ILE A 110 -1.81 -14.45 -7.81
CA ILE A 110 -1.27 -13.84 -9.05
C ILE A 110 0.07 -13.12 -8.84
N PHE A 111 0.34 -12.67 -7.61
CA PHE A 111 1.66 -12.22 -7.20
C PHE A 111 2.04 -12.99 -5.94
N PRO A 112 3.08 -13.86 -5.99
CA PRO A 112 3.44 -14.73 -4.88
C PRO A 112 3.93 -13.91 -3.69
N LEU A 113 3.77 -14.46 -2.48
CA LEU A 113 4.26 -13.84 -1.25
C LEU A 113 5.74 -13.44 -1.36
N GLN A 114 5.98 -12.14 -1.35
CA GLN A 114 7.32 -11.54 -1.33
C GLN A 114 7.62 -11.02 0.07
N VAL A 115 8.71 -11.48 0.66
CA VAL A 115 9.23 -10.94 1.92
C VAL A 115 10.31 -9.92 1.61
N VAL A 116 10.17 -8.72 2.16
CA VAL A 116 11.09 -7.59 1.97
C VAL A 116 11.53 -7.06 3.33
N PRO A 117 12.62 -6.26 3.43
CA PRO A 117 13.08 -5.76 4.73
C PRO A 117 12.03 -5.00 5.55
N THR A 118 11.05 -4.39 4.88
CA THR A 118 10.00 -3.54 5.49
C THR A 118 8.65 -4.26 5.68
N GLY A 119 8.62 -5.59 5.52
CA GLY A 119 7.43 -6.42 5.67
C GLY A 119 7.29 -7.50 4.59
N ALA A 120 6.08 -7.68 4.09
CA ALA A 120 5.77 -8.64 3.03
C ALA A 120 4.44 -8.30 2.37
N ALA A 121 4.27 -8.75 1.14
CA ALA A 121 3.03 -8.57 0.39
C ALA A 121 2.75 -9.75 -0.55
N PHE A 122 1.48 -9.94 -0.90
CA PHE A 122 1.05 -10.82 -2.00
C PHE A 122 -0.26 -10.29 -2.59
N ASN A 123 -0.61 -10.76 -3.79
CA ASN A 123 -1.91 -10.46 -4.40
C ASN A 123 -2.64 -11.75 -4.71
N ALA A 124 -3.94 -11.74 -4.45
CA ALA A 124 -4.83 -12.85 -4.74
C ALA A 124 -6.04 -12.39 -5.55
N VAL A 125 -6.49 -13.25 -6.45
CA VAL A 125 -7.82 -13.22 -7.04
C VAL A 125 -8.71 -14.09 -6.16
N HIS A 126 -9.68 -13.48 -5.51
CA HIS A 126 -10.66 -14.16 -4.68
C HIS A 126 -11.57 -15.06 -5.55
N PRO A 127 -12.28 -16.02 -4.96
CA PRO A 127 -13.20 -16.89 -5.70
C PRO A 127 -14.32 -16.15 -6.46
N ASP A 128 -14.65 -14.92 -6.05
CA ASP A 128 -15.61 -14.05 -6.73
C ASP A 128 -15.01 -13.16 -7.83
N GLY A 129 -13.70 -13.28 -8.09
CA GLY A 129 -12.96 -12.50 -9.07
C GLY A 129 -12.35 -11.19 -8.55
N THR A 130 -12.58 -10.82 -7.28
CA THR A 130 -12.00 -9.60 -6.70
C THR A 130 -10.48 -9.73 -6.57
N VAL A 131 -9.73 -8.72 -7.00
CA VAL A 131 -8.26 -8.71 -6.90
C VAL A 131 -7.83 -7.86 -5.71
N VAL A 132 -7.19 -8.47 -4.71
CA VAL A 132 -6.76 -7.77 -3.49
C VAL A 132 -5.28 -7.99 -3.23
N GLU A 133 -4.60 -6.91 -2.88
CA GLU A 133 -3.25 -6.97 -2.30
C GLU A 133 -3.34 -7.03 -0.77
N TYR A 134 -2.59 -7.95 -0.18
CA TYR A 134 -2.40 -8.05 1.26
C TYR A 134 -0.98 -7.65 1.61
N VAL A 135 -0.84 -6.69 2.53
CA VAL A 135 0.45 -6.16 2.96
C VAL A 135 0.52 -6.18 4.48
N HIS A 136 1.68 -6.48 5.05
CA HIS A 136 1.98 -6.11 6.43
C HIS A 136 3.29 -5.34 6.49
N HIS A 137 3.45 -4.47 7.48
CA HIS A 137 4.70 -3.75 7.70
C HIS A 137 5.45 -4.31 8.89
N ARG A 138 6.76 -4.34 8.76
CA ARG A 138 7.70 -4.59 9.85
C ARG A 138 8.72 -3.45 9.85
N PRO A 139 9.23 -3.05 11.03
CA PRO A 139 10.29 -2.07 11.09
C PRO A 139 11.51 -2.59 10.36
N ASP A 140 12.12 -1.76 9.53
CA ASP A 140 13.45 -2.07 8.96
C ASP A 140 14.52 -2.09 10.09
N PRO A 141 15.77 -2.49 9.80
CA PRO A 141 16.85 -2.48 10.80
C PRO A 141 17.13 -1.11 11.43
N HIS A 142 16.62 -0.02 10.85
CA HIS A 142 16.70 1.35 11.35
C HIS A 142 15.42 1.82 12.07
N GLY A 143 14.44 0.94 12.23
CA GLY A 143 13.16 1.24 12.89
C GLY A 143 12.16 2.02 12.04
N ARG A 144 12.37 2.10 10.73
CA ARG A 144 11.49 2.80 9.77
C ARG A 144 10.44 1.90 9.15
#